data_AF-E3KNY9-F1
#
_entry.id   AF-E3KNY9-F1
#
_cell.length_a   1.000
_cell.length_b   1.000
_cell.length_c   1.000
_cell.angle_alpha   90.00
_cell.angle_beta   90.00
_cell.angle_gamma   90.00
#
_symmetry.space_group_name_H-M   'P 1'
#
loop_
_entity.id
_entity.type
_entity.pdbx_description
1 polymer ?
#
loop_
_entity_poly.entity_id
_entity_poly.type
_entity_poly.pdbx_seq_one_letter_code
_entity_poly.pdbx_strand_id
1 'polypeptide(L)'
;MATAQAEIASQSKRQNDIYQSQTQTMQNMADAAIMNKDISGLDEVTQEFYRLQREQIMLKLRERSRTEAERARVASTQASCSTPTQATTSSSNTQATTSSTNISNSTQATTVATNPQPTTTSIDIPQCSI
;
A
#
# COMPACT_ATOMS: atom_id res chain seq x y z
N MET A 1 5.48 37.73 0.80
CA MET A 1 5.32 37.00 2.08
C MET A 1 4.14 36.02 2.07
N ALA A 2 2.95 36.39 1.56
CA ALA A 2 1.79 35.48 1.50
C ALA A 2 2.05 34.18 0.71
N THR A 3 2.75 34.24 -0.42
CA THR A 3 3.09 33.07 -1.24
C THR A 3 4.01 32.09 -0.50
N ALA A 4 5.04 32.60 0.17
CA ALA A 4 5.95 31.78 0.97
C ALA A 4 5.24 31.10 2.14
N GLN A 5 4.30 31.78 2.82
CA GLN A 5 3.49 31.17 3.87
C GLN A 5 2.56 30.07 3.34
N ALA A 6 1.94 30.29 2.17
CA ALA A 6 1.10 29.29 1.52
C ALA A 6 1.91 28.05 1.09
N GLU A 7 3.14 28.24 0.59
CA GLU A 7 4.05 27.15 0.24
C GLU A 7 4.48 26.36 1.48
N ILE A 8 4.83 27.03 2.58
CA ILE A 8 5.19 26.37 3.84
C ILE A 8 4.00 25.57 4.38
N ALA A 9 2.79 26.13 4.35
CA ALA A 9 1.58 25.41 4.78
C ALA A 9 1.29 24.18 3.89
N SER A 10 1.45 24.31 2.56
CA SER A 10 1.29 23.21 1.60
C SER A 10 2.31 22.09 1.84
N GLN A 11 3.57 22.44 2.07
CA GLN A 11 4.63 21.48 2.38
C GLN A 11 4.37 20.77 3.71
N SER A 12 3.93 21.49 4.74
CA SER A 12 3.57 20.92 6.05
C SER A 12 2.41 19.92 5.92
N LYS A 13 1.36 20.27 5.17
CA LYS A 13 0.25 19.35 4.89
C LYS A 13 0.73 18.08 4.20
N ARG A 14 1.54 18.22 3.14
CA ARG A 14 2.09 17.07 2.42
C ARG A 14 2.91 16.16 3.34
N GLN A 15 3.75 16.73 4.20
CA GLN A 15 4.51 15.93 5.16
C GLN A 15 3.59 15.19 6.13
N ASN A 16 2.54 15.85 6.63
CA ASN A 16 1.57 15.21 7.50
C ASN A 16 0.87 14.04 6.80
N ASP A 17 0.44 14.22 5.55
CA ASP A 17 -0.19 13.17 4.75
C ASP A 17 0.77 11.97 4.55
N ILE A 18 2.07 12.22 4.32
CA ILE A 18 3.10 11.19 4.22
C ILE A 18 3.23 10.42 5.54
N TYR A 19 3.33 11.12 6.68
CA TYR A 19 3.43 10.47 7.99
C TYR A 19 2.21 9.63 8.32
N GLN A 20 1.01 10.10 7.97
CA GLN A 20 -0.22 9.33 8.15
C GLN A 20 -0.20 8.05 7.29
N SER A 21 0.21 8.14 6.03
CA SER A 21 0.33 6.99 5.12
C SER A 21 1.35 5.96 5.61
N GLN A 22 2.52 6.41 6.07
CA GLN A 22 3.54 5.53 6.65
C GLN A 22 3.04 4.84 7.92
N THR A 23 2.38 5.58 8.80
CA THR A 23 1.79 5.04 10.03
C THR A 23 0.76 3.96 9.72
N GLN A 24 -0.12 4.21 8.75
CA GLN A 24 -1.11 3.22 8.33
C GLN A 24 -0.45 1.97 7.74
N THR A 25 0.61 2.13 6.96
CA THR A 25 1.36 1.01 6.38
C THR A 25 2.01 0.14 7.46
N MET A 26 2.65 0.76 8.46
CA MET A 26 3.24 0.03 9.58
C MET A 26 2.18 -0.74 10.38
N GLN A 27 1.02 -0.13 10.61
CA GLN A 27 -0.09 -0.81 11.28
C GLN A 27 -0.58 -2.02 10.48
N ASN A 28 -0.75 -1.88 9.16
CA ASN A 28 -1.15 -3.00 8.31
C ASN A 28 -0.11 -4.14 8.32
N MET A 29 1.18 -3.81 8.36
CA MET A 29 2.25 -4.80 8.49
C MET A 29 2.20 -5.52 9.84
N ALA A 30 1.97 -4.78 10.93
CA ALA A 30 1.83 -5.37 12.26
C ALA A 30 0.61 -6.31 12.33
N ASP A 31 -0.54 -5.87 11.82
CA ASP A 31 -1.76 -6.67 11.75
C ASP A 31 -1.52 -7.95 10.94
N ALA A 32 -0.83 -7.86 9.79
CA ALA A 32 -0.46 -9.02 8.99
C ALA A 32 0.50 -9.97 9.73
N ALA A 33 1.46 -9.44 10.48
CA ALA A 33 2.37 -10.27 11.29
C ALA A 33 1.63 -11.03 12.39
N ILE A 34 0.67 -10.40 13.07
CA ILE A 34 -0.20 -11.04 14.08
C ILE A 34 -1.08 -12.11 13.45
N MET A 35 -1.70 -11.81 12.31
CA MET A 35 -2.56 -12.73 11.55
C MET A 35 -1.79 -13.97 11.07
N ASN A 36 -0.54 -13.81 10.62
CA ASN A 36 0.28 -14.88 10.06
C ASN A 36 1.14 -15.64 11.10
N LYS A 37 1.13 -15.21 12.37
CA LYS A 37 1.91 -15.86 13.42
C LYS A 37 1.54 -17.36 13.53
N ASP A 38 2.52 -18.26 13.51
CA ASP A 38 2.23 -19.63 13.95
C ASP A 38 2.05 -19.62 15.48
N ILE A 39 0.87 -20.04 15.92
CA ILE A 39 0.52 -20.11 17.35
C ILE A 39 0.64 -21.54 17.90
N SER A 40 0.94 -22.51 17.03
CA SER A 40 1.16 -23.90 17.41
C SER A 40 2.41 -23.98 18.29
N GLY A 41 2.27 -24.57 19.48
CA GLY A 41 3.38 -24.69 20.43
C GLY A 41 3.61 -23.48 21.34
N LEU A 42 2.77 -22.45 21.26
CA LEU A 42 2.71 -21.40 22.29
C LEU A 42 1.91 -21.89 23.50
N ASP A 43 2.10 -21.28 24.67
CA ASP A 43 1.26 -21.53 25.84
C ASP A 43 -0.20 -21.08 25.58
N GLU A 44 -1.14 -21.65 26.33
CA GLU A 44 -2.57 -21.42 26.14
C GLU A 44 -2.96 -19.94 26.24
N VAL A 45 -2.37 -19.20 27.18
CA VAL A 45 -2.68 -17.77 27.39
C VAL A 45 -2.19 -16.95 26.20
N THR A 46 -1.00 -17.23 25.70
CA THR A 46 -0.44 -16.57 24.52
C THR A 46 -1.24 -16.93 23.26
N GLN A 47 -1.69 -18.18 23.11
CA GLN A 47 -2.55 -18.58 22.00
C GLN A 47 -3.87 -17.79 22.02
N GLU A 48 -4.52 -17.69 23.18
CA GLU A 48 -5.75 -16.91 23.34
C GLU A 48 -5.52 -15.42 23.04
N PHE A 49 -4.40 -14.85 23.50
CA PHE A 49 -4.04 -13.48 23.15
C PHE A 49 -3.99 -13.25 21.63
N TYR A 50 -3.30 -14.12 20.88
CA TYR A 50 -3.23 -13.98 19.42
C TYR A 50 -4.60 -14.22 18.75
N ARG A 51 -5.42 -15.15 19.26
CA ARG A 51 -6.79 -15.36 18.76
C ARG A 51 -7.63 -14.09 18.89
N LEU A 52 -7.65 -13.49 20.08
CA LEU A 52 -8.39 -12.26 20.34
C LEU A 52 -7.88 -11.09 19.48
N GLN A 53 -6.57 -10.95 19.30
CA GLN A 53 -6.03 -9.91 18.43
C GLN A 53 -6.46 -10.10 16.96
N ARG A 54 -6.44 -11.33 16.44
CA ARG A 54 -6.90 -11.62 15.08
C ARG A 54 -8.36 -11.28 14.87
N GLU A 55 -9.22 -11.62 15.84
CA GLU A 55 -10.63 -11.26 15.79
C GLU A 55 -10.81 -9.75 15.74
N GLN A 56 -10.07 -9.00 16.57
CA GLN A 56 -10.13 -7.54 16.57
C GLN A 56 -9.64 -6.94 15.24
N ILE A 57 -8.57 -7.47 14.65
CA ILE A 57 -8.09 -7.05 13.33
C ILE A 57 -9.17 -7.29 12.27
N MET A 58 -9.79 -8.47 12.25
CA MET A 58 -10.86 -8.79 11.30
C MET A 58 -12.09 -7.89 11.46
N LEU A 59 -12.45 -7.52 12.69
CA LEU A 59 -13.52 -6.55 12.94
C LEU A 59 -13.19 -5.17 12.37
N LYS A 60 -11.98 -4.65 12.63
CA LYS A 60 -11.51 -3.37 12.08
C LYS A 60 -11.52 -3.37 10.54
N LEU A 61 -11.08 -4.46 9.91
CA LEU A 61 -11.08 -4.58 8.45
C LEU A 61 -12.51 -4.57 7.87
N ARG A 62 -13.45 -5.28 8.51
CA ARG A 62 -14.86 -5.26 8.09
C ARG A 62 -15.48 -3.87 8.25
N GLU A 63 -15.16 -3.16 9.33
CA GLU A 63 -15.64 -1.81 9.55
C GLU A 63 -15.10 -0.84 8.48
N ARG A 64 -13.80 -0.85 8.22
CA ARG A 64 -13.18 -0.04 7.15
C ARG A 64 -13.82 -0.30 5.80
N SER A 65 -14.00 -1.58 5.45
CA SER A 65 -14.66 -1.97 4.20
C SER A 65 -16.09 -1.41 4.09
N ARG A 66 -16.87 -1.42 5.18
CA ARG A 66 -18.21 -0.81 5.20
C ARG A 66 -18.15 0.71 5.02
N THR A 67 -17.24 1.38 5.71
CA THR A 67 -17.07 2.83 5.58
C THR A 67 -16.65 3.23 4.17
N GLU A 68 -15.76 2.48 3.53
CA GLU A 68 -15.34 2.71 2.15
C GLU A 68 -16.49 2.48 1.17
N ALA A 69 -17.28 1.42 1.36
CA ALA A 69 -18.47 1.16 0.56
C ALA A 69 -19.50 2.31 0.70
N GLU A 70 -19.73 2.81 1.92
CA GLU A 70 -20.65 3.92 2.16
C GLU A 70 -20.14 5.23 1.50
N ARG A 71 -18.84 5.52 1.62
CA ARG A 71 -18.23 6.67 0.93
C ARG A 71 -18.39 6.57 -0.59
N ALA A 72 -18.21 5.38 -1.16
CA ALA A 72 -18.43 5.16 -2.59
C ALA A 72 -19.89 5.39 -2.99
N ARG A 73 -20.85 4.97 -2.15
CA ARG A 73 -22.28 5.24 -2.39
C ARG A 73 -22.59 6.74 -2.34
N VAL A 74 -22.15 7.46 -1.32
CA VAL A 74 -22.37 8.92 -1.22
C VAL A 74 -21.76 9.68 -2.40
N ALA A 75 -20.56 9.29 -2.85
CA ALA A 75 -19.92 9.87 -4.04
C ALA A 75 -20.75 9.63 -5.31
N SER A 76 -21.34 8.43 -5.48
CA SER A 76 -22.22 8.12 -6.60
C SER A 76 -23.56 8.89 -6.57
N THR A 77 -24.08 9.19 -5.37
CA THR A 77 -25.30 9.99 -5.19
C THR A 77 -25.04 11.48 -5.47
N GLN A 78 -23.88 12.02 -5.09
CA GLN A 78 -23.49 13.40 -5.42
C GLN A 78 -23.27 13.62 -6.93
N ALA A 79 -22.86 12.58 -7.67
CA ALA A 79 -22.76 12.65 -9.14
C ALA A 79 -24.14 12.69 -9.84
N SER A 80 -25.23 12.31 -9.17
CA SER A 80 -26.59 12.30 -9.74
C SER A 80 -27.38 13.60 -9.50
N CYS A 81 -26.80 14.60 -8.85
CA CYS A 81 -27.39 15.94 -8.69
C CYS A 81 -26.78 16.95 -9.68
N SER A 82 -26.69 16.60 -10.95
CA SER A 82 -26.45 17.55 -12.04
C SER A 82 -27.64 17.49 -12.99
N THR A 83 -28.33 18.62 -13.10
CA THR A 83 -29.60 18.93 -13.79
C THR A 83 -29.76 18.24 -15.17
N PRO A 84 -30.96 17.74 -15.54
CA PRO A 84 -31.19 17.22 -16.88
C PRO A 84 -31.37 18.39 -17.86
N THR A 85 -30.51 18.50 -18.86
CA THR A 85 -30.86 19.12 -20.14
C THR A 85 -30.47 18.14 -21.23
N GLN A 86 -31.48 17.63 -21.91
CA GLN A 86 -31.37 16.62 -22.96
C GLN A 86 -30.51 17.11 -24.12
N ALA A 87 -29.58 16.28 -24.57
CA ALA A 87 -29.15 16.26 -25.96
C ALA A 87 -28.79 14.82 -26.36
N THR A 88 -29.59 14.31 -27.29
CA THR A 88 -29.50 13.04 -28.02
C THR A 88 -28.16 12.88 -28.75
N THR A 89 -27.52 11.71 -28.70
CA THR A 89 -27.16 10.85 -29.86
C THR A 89 -26.21 9.69 -29.48
N SER A 90 -26.73 8.47 -29.67
CA SER A 90 -26.12 7.29 -30.34
C SER A 90 -24.69 6.79 -30.04
N SER A 91 -24.68 5.55 -29.51
CA SER A 91 -23.94 4.37 -30.01
C SER A 91 -22.47 4.14 -29.65
N SER A 92 -22.20 3.07 -28.88
CA SER A 92 -21.48 1.84 -29.31
C SER A 92 -20.57 1.20 -28.23
N ASN A 93 -20.89 -0.06 -27.93
CA ASN A 93 -20.14 -1.22 -27.40
C ASN A 93 -18.67 -1.14 -26.93
N THR A 94 -18.47 -1.75 -25.74
CA THR A 94 -17.45 -2.75 -25.33
C THR A 94 -15.96 -2.40 -25.38
N GLN A 95 -15.29 -2.36 -24.21
CA GLN A 95 -14.25 -3.35 -23.87
C GLN A 95 -13.84 -3.31 -22.38
N ALA A 96 -14.03 -4.43 -21.69
CA ALA A 96 -13.40 -4.69 -20.40
C ALA A 96 -11.91 -4.98 -20.64
N THR A 97 -11.02 -4.18 -20.05
CA THR A 97 -9.59 -4.47 -20.03
C THR A 97 -9.26 -5.25 -18.77
N THR A 98 -9.13 -6.57 -18.92
CA THR A 98 -8.55 -7.46 -17.90
C THR A 98 -7.04 -7.37 -17.98
N SER A 99 -6.39 -6.75 -16.99
CA SER A 99 -4.93 -6.79 -16.85
C SER A 99 -4.51 -8.16 -16.33
N SER A 100 -4.21 -9.08 -17.25
CA SER A 100 -3.60 -10.38 -16.96
C SER A 100 -2.08 -10.23 -16.80
N THR A 101 -1.59 -10.79 -15.70
CA THR A 101 -0.20 -11.00 -15.34
C THR A 101 0.60 -11.67 -16.46
N ASN A 102 1.72 -11.07 -16.86
CA ASN A 102 2.70 -11.72 -17.73
C ASN A 102 3.96 -12.05 -16.91
N ILE A 103 4.06 -13.31 -16.47
CA ILE A 103 5.31 -13.91 -15.99
C ILE A 103 6.02 -14.46 -17.22
N SER A 104 7.10 -13.80 -17.66
CA SER A 104 7.97 -14.35 -18.69
C SER A 104 9.03 -15.23 -18.05
N ASN A 105 8.83 -16.55 -18.12
CA ASN A 105 9.88 -17.54 -17.90
C ASN A 105 10.80 -17.56 -19.12
N SER A 106 12.05 -17.14 -18.96
CA SER A 106 13.12 -17.43 -19.92
C SER A 106 14.00 -18.55 -19.36
N THR A 107 13.76 -19.76 -19.84
CA THR A 107 14.66 -20.90 -19.68
C THR A 107 15.79 -20.75 -20.70
N GLN A 108 17.03 -20.61 -20.23
CA GLN A 108 18.21 -20.97 -21.02
C GLN A 108 19.24 -21.68 -20.13
N ALA A 109 19.70 -22.81 -20.63
CA ALA A 109 20.50 -23.80 -19.93
C ALA A 109 21.98 -23.40 -19.84
N THR A 110 22.54 -23.69 -18.66
CA THR A 110 23.87 -24.26 -18.37
C THR A 110 25.03 -24.00 -19.34
N THR A 111 26.00 -23.21 -18.86
CA THR A 111 27.44 -23.52 -19.04
C THR A 111 28.18 -23.26 -17.74
N VAL A 112 28.90 -24.29 -17.27
CA VAL A 112 29.75 -24.30 -16.07
C VAL A 112 31.05 -23.55 -16.35
N ALA A 113 31.41 -22.58 -15.50
CA ALA A 113 32.78 -22.10 -15.33
C ALA A 113 32.97 -21.44 -13.94
N THR A 114 33.60 -22.19 -13.03
CA THR A 114 34.53 -21.78 -11.95
C THR A 114 34.50 -20.34 -11.41
N ASN A 115 34.09 -20.19 -10.14
CA ASN A 115 34.50 -19.14 -9.18
C ASN A 115 35.90 -19.52 -8.60
N PRO A 116 36.69 -18.67 -7.87
CA PRO A 116 36.31 -17.43 -7.17
C PRO A 116 37.33 -16.25 -7.13
N GLN A 117 36.85 -15.00 -6.99
CA GLN A 117 37.49 -13.97 -6.12
C GLN A 117 36.61 -12.71 -5.93
N PRO A 118 36.37 -12.21 -4.69
CA PRO A 118 35.75 -10.92 -4.45
C PRO A 118 36.79 -9.80 -4.50
N THR A 119 36.59 -8.80 -5.36
CA THR A 119 37.40 -7.55 -5.32
C THR A 119 36.62 -6.52 -4.54
N THR A 120 37.16 -6.12 -3.38
CA THR A 120 36.62 -5.06 -2.55
C THR A 120 36.90 -3.71 -3.19
N THR A 121 35.87 -3.00 -3.65
CA THR A 121 36.00 -1.59 -4.02
C THR A 121 36.09 -0.76 -2.75
N SER A 122 37.29 -0.24 -2.48
CA SER A 122 37.58 0.70 -1.41
C SER A 122 36.90 2.04 -1.69
N ILE A 123 35.96 2.46 -0.84
CA ILE A 123 35.39 3.81 -0.85
C ILE A 123 36.36 4.69 -0.05
N ASP A 124 37.08 5.55 -0.77
CA ASP A 124 37.94 6.59 -0.21
C ASP A 124 37.08 7.66 0.47
N ILE A 125 37.26 7.84 1.78
CA ILE A 125 36.60 8.88 2.57
C ILE A 125 37.62 10.02 2.74
N PRO A 126 37.36 11.24 2.24
CA PRO A 126 38.26 12.36 2.47
C PRO A 126 38.26 12.71 3.96
N GLN A 127 39.41 12.53 4.60
CA GLN A 127 39.66 12.96 5.98
C GLN A 127 39.76 14.49 6.01
N CYS A 128 38.76 15.15 6.62
CA CYS A 128 38.92 16.52 7.07
C CYS A 128 39.94 16.55 8.21
N SER A 129 41.11 17.16 7.96
CA SER A 129 42.05 17.50 9.03
C SER A 129 41.59 18.76 9.77
N ILE A 130 41.86 18.75 11.07
CA ILE A 130 41.54 19.74 12.11
C ILE A 130 42.12 21.12 11.81
#